data_AF-A0AAV2YNZ3-F1
#
_entry.id   AF-A0AAV2YNZ3-F1
#
_cell.length_a   1.000
_cell.length_b   1.000
_cell.length_c   1.000
_cell.angle_alpha   90.00
_cell.angle_beta   90.00
_cell.angle_gamma   90.00
#
_symmetry.space_group_name_H-M   'P 1'
#
loop_
_entity.id
_entity.type
_entity.pdbx_description
1 polymer ?
#
loop_
_entity_poly.entity_id
_entity_poly.type
_entity_poly.pdbx_seq_one_letter_code
_entity_poly.pdbx_strand_id
1 'polypeptide(L)'
;MLIDMEGLTKLAGVARAGTEQARHEHCENMRDESINKCPRVAFLVNIMDKMGCKLERGFFSSVECEGQINGGFHIDENGKPGVVLCQNHIPDQEWMDRTMAHELIHAYDHCRAKIDWKNCEHHACSEVRAASLSGDCNWKYEFFRKNFNVGKQHQICTRRRAKLSLQQNDACKGKEEECLDKVFDECYRDTMADTAAAVAAATPPPSKKRRAERRQKLAKTALCKHYGKPEGCPFPNCKFAHGRDEVLDGNGMTVAAQRELIREQSIARAESRFTPAEGSEQSPARMHNDSMIERYYTELYVCDANGNPGEDQYVHMHSNRICVLGIAESHPVMQEELEAIDFSNSVLGSKVSGKKKKGGQFLLPDTILCVLKCKSGKSYTVRSCIRGSLLEINEQLFKDPSLLQRKHKSEGYLAIAQPKQFEVGEIQEGLLSKDEYMQLRHIRTQMAKDSAEKQDASKETAANKESANKEVADDTRAGQ
;
A
#
# COMPACT_ATOMS: atom_id res chain seq x y z
N MET A 1 -11.35 19.16 -17.93
CA MET A 1 -11.62 20.14 -19.02
C MET A 1 -12.85 19.70 -19.80
N LEU A 2 -13.98 20.39 -19.67
CA LEU A 2 -15.13 20.16 -20.55
C LEU A 2 -15.03 21.06 -21.77
N ILE A 3 -14.93 20.45 -22.93
CA ILE A 3 -14.80 21.19 -24.19
C ILE A 3 -16.17 21.18 -24.88
N ASP A 4 -16.64 22.37 -25.24
CA ASP A 4 -17.87 22.59 -26.02
C ASP A 4 -17.67 22.20 -27.49
N MET A 5 -18.61 21.46 -28.06
CA MET A 5 -18.53 20.81 -29.38
C MET A 5 -18.49 21.83 -30.54
N GLU A 6 -19.05 23.03 -30.37
CA GLU A 6 -19.09 24.06 -31.42
C GLU A 6 -17.71 24.71 -31.70
N GLY A 7 -16.76 24.62 -30.75
CA GLY A 7 -15.41 25.15 -30.91
C GLY A 7 -14.47 24.26 -31.73
N LEU A 8 -14.81 22.98 -31.91
CA LEU A 8 -13.91 21.96 -32.49
C LEU A 8 -13.86 21.98 -34.02
N THR A 9 -14.91 22.47 -34.69
CA THR A 9 -15.06 22.34 -36.16
C THR A 9 -14.33 23.42 -36.97
N LYS A 10 -13.72 24.42 -36.32
CA LYS A 10 -13.04 25.55 -37.01
C LYS A 10 -11.52 25.48 -37.06
N LEU A 11 -10.93 24.37 -36.63
CA LEU A 11 -9.50 24.25 -36.32
C LEU A 11 -8.82 23.10 -37.09
N ALA A 12 -9.08 23.03 -38.41
CA ALA A 12 -8.49 22.04 -39.32
C ALA A 12 -7.57 22.72 -40.33
N GLY A 13 -6.33 23.01 -39.91
CA GLY A 13 -5.25 23.51 -40.75
C GLY A 13 -4.34 22.39 -41.28
N VAL A 14 -4.11 22.39 -42.59
CA VAL A 14 -3.39 21.39 -43.40
C VAL A 14 -1.93 21.17 -42.97
N ALA A 15 -1.54 19.93 -42.65
CA ALA A 15 -0.14 19.49 -42.53
C ALA A 15 0.09 18.11 -43.19
N ARG A 16 1.36 17.80 -43.50
CA ARG A 16 1.80 16.72 -44.41
C ARG A 16 1.39 15.32 -43.92
N ALA A 17 0.59 14.62 -44.74
CA ALA A 17 -0.05 13.33 -44.46
C ALA A 17 0.87 12.22 -43.88
N GLY A 18 2.16 12.19 -44.23
CA GLY A 18 3.09 11.15 -43.75
C GLY A 18 3.52 11.27 -42.29
N THR A 19 3.53 12.48 -41.72
CA THR A 19 3.88 12.72 -40.30
C THR A 19 2.65 12.73 -39.40
N GLU A 20 1.49 13.04 -39.95
CA GLU A 20 0.21 13.01 -39.23
C GLU A 20 -0.22 11.58 -38.92
N GLN A 21 -0.21 10.70 -39.92
CA GLN A 21 -0.59 9.30 -39.72
C GLN A 21 0.34 8.59 -38.72
N ALA A 22 1.65 8.83 -38.79
CA ALA A 22 2.60 8.26 -37.84
C ALA A 22 2.38 8.77 -36.40
N ARG A 23 2.03 10.05 -36.22
CA ARG A 23 1.67 10.61 -34.90
C ARG A 23 0.37 10.01 -34.37
N HIS A 24 -0.62 9.84 -35.25
CA HIS A 24 -1.88 9.21 -34.90
C HIS A 24 -1.68 7.77 -34.44
N GLU A 25 -0.97 6.95 -35.22
CA GLU A 25 -0.63 5.57 -34.85
C GLU A 25 0.17 5.50 -33.55
N HIS A 26 1.11 6.42 -33.35
CA HIS A 26 1.87 6.49 -32.10
C HIS A 26 0.97 6.81 -30.88
N CYS A 27 0.04 7.77 -31.02
CA CYS A 27 -0.93 8.14 -30.00
C CYS A 27 -1.85 6.95 -29.64
N GLU A 28 -2.38 6.27 -30.66
CA GLU A 28 -3.21 5.07 -30.48
C GLU A 28 -2.45 3.94 -29.76
N ASN A 29 -1.19 3.70 -30.14
CA ASN A 29 -0.35 2.71 -29.46
C ASN A 29 -0.11 3.06 -27.98
N MET A 30 0.18 4.33 -27.66
CA MET A 30 0.34 4.77 -26.28
C MET A 30 -0.96 4.68 -25.48
N ARG A 31 -2.11 4.96 -26.11
CA ARG A 31 -3.43 4.79 -25.48
C ARG A 31 -3.65 3.33 -25.12
N ASP A 32 -3.44 2.42 -26.06
CA ASP A 32 -3.63 0.99 -25.84
C ASP A 32 -2.65 0.45 -24.79
N GLU A 33 -1.42 0.94 -24.78
CA GLU A 33 -0.44 0.65 -23.73
C GLU A 33 -0.91 1.14 -22.36
N SER A 34 -1.51 2.34 -22.27
CA SER A 34 -2.05 2.87 -21.03
C SER A 34 -3.17 2.00 -20.48
N ILE A 35 -4.10 1.57 -21.34
CA ILE A 35 -5.22 0.71 -20.96
C ILE A 35 -4.74 -0.64 -20.41
N ASN A 36 -3.67 -1.19 -20.99
CA ASN A 36 -3.20 -2.53 -20.65
C ASN A 36 -2.13 -2.56 -19.55
N LYS A 37 -1.26 -1.55 -19.47
CA LYS A 37 -0.08 -1.55 -18.59
C LYS A 37 -0.14 -0.53 -17.47
N CYS A 38 -0.82 0.60 -17.64
CA CYS A 38 -0.91 1.60 -16.59
C CYS A 38 -1.95 1.17 -15.54
N PRO A 39 -1.55 0.88 -14.28
CA PRO A 39 -2.48 0.33 -13.29
C PRO A 39 -3.68 1.24 -13.00
N ARG A 40 -3.48 2.56 -13.10
CA ARG A 40 -4.53 3.56 -12.84
C ARG A 40 -5.59 3.57 -13.93
N VAL A 41 -5.14 3.63 -15.19
CA VAL A 41 -6.03 3.64 -16.37
C VAL A 41 -6.75 2.30 -16.47
N ALA A 42 -6.03 1.18 -16.35
CA ALA A 42 -6.61 -0.16 -16.34
C ALA A 42 -7.68 -0.32 -15.25
N PHE A 43 -7.41 0.19 -14.04
CA PHE A 43 -8.38 0.18 -12.95
C PHE A 43 -9.64 1.00 -13.28
N LEU A 44 -9.47 2.22 -13.77
CA LEU A 44 -10.59 3.11 -14.11
C LEU A 44 -11.49 2.51 -15.20
N VAL A 45 -10.88 1.93 -16.24
CA VAL A 45 -11.61 1.22 -17.29
C VAL A 45 -12.39 0.02 -16.73
N ASN A 46 -11.76 -0.79 -15.87
CA ASN A 46 -12.39 -1.96 -15.26
C ASN A 46 -13.56 -1.60 -14.33
N ILE A 47 -13.40 -0.58 -13.48
CA ILE A 47 -14.45 -0.18 -12.55
C ILE A 47 -15.63 0.46 -13.28
N MET A 48 -15.38 1.24 -14.34
CA MET A 48 -16.44 1.81 -15.17
C MET A 48 -17.27 0.72 -15.86
N ASP A 49 -16.63 -0.31 -16.41
CA ASP A 49 -17.32 -1.47 -17.01
C ASP A 49 -18.21 -2.19 -15.98
N LYS A 50 -17.67 -2.46 -14.77
CA LYS A 50 -18.43 -3.08 -13.67
C LYS A 50 -19.61 -2.25 -13.19
N MET A 51 -19.53 -0.93 -13.29
CA MET A 51 -20.60 -0.01 -12.93
C MET A 51 -21.65 0.16 -14.03
N GLY A 52 -21.49 -0.54 -15.16
CA GLY A 52 -22.42 -0.48 -16.29
C GLY A 52 -22.14 0.69 -17.25
N CYS A 53 -21.03 1.41 -17.08
CA CYS A 53 -20.59 2.49 -17.96
C CYS A 53 -19.52 1.97 -18.91
N LYS A 54 -19.96 1.17 -19.89
CA LYS A 54 -19.06 0.56 -20.87
C LYS A 54 -18.44 1.62 -21.76
N LEU A 55 -17.14 1.51 -21.98
CA LEU A 55 -16.42 2.33 -22.94
C LEU A 55 -16.69 1.75 -24.33
N GLU A 56 -17.68 2.32 -25.03
CA GLU A 56 -18.04 1.91 -26.38
C GLU A 56 -16.94 2.25 -27.41
N ARG A 57 -17.02 1.66 -28.60
CA ARG A 57 -16.13 2.05 -29.70
C ARG A 57 -16.30 3.55 -29.98
N GLY A 58 -15.20 4.28 -30.04
CA GLY A 58 -15.20 5.74 -30.19
C GLY A 58 -15.21 6.51 -28.86
N PHE A 59 -15.19 5.83 -27.70
CA PHE A 59 -15.04 6.51 -26.42
C PHE A 59 -13.75 7.32 -26.34
N PHE A 60 -12.64 6.80 -26.89
CA PHE A 60 -11.40 7.54 -27.05
C PHE A 60 -11.27 8.01 -28.50
N SER A 61 -10.95 9.29 -28.70
CA SER A 61 -10.72 9.88 -30.01
C SER A 61 -9.38 10.61 -30.05
N SER A 62 -8.42 10.08 -30.81
CA SER A 62 -7.13 10.76 -31.06
C SER A 62 -7.27 11.76 -32.20
N VAL A 63 -7.03 13.04 -31.93
CA VAL A 63 -7.21 14.14 -32.90
C VAL A 63 -6.05 15.13 -32.85
N GLU A 64 -5.91 15.96 -33.88
CA GLU A 64 -5.06 17.16 -33.79
C GLU A 64 -5.83 18.29 -33.15
N CYS A 65 -5.26 18.90 -32.12
CA CYS A 65 -5.86 20.02 -31.40
C CYS A 65 -5.12 21.32 -31.71
N GLU A 66 -5.85 22.41 -31.87
CA GLU A 66 -5.26 23.75 -31.87
C GLU A 66 -5.28 24.32 -30.45
N GLY A 67 -4.09 24.54 -29.87
CA GLY A 67 -3.92 25.09 -28.51
C GLY A 67 -3.16 24.15 -27.57
N GLN A 68 -2.70 24.63 -26.41
CA GLN A 68 -1.89 23.83 -25.47
C GLN A 68 -2.76 22.93 -24.57
N ILE A 69 -3.53 22.02 -25.18
CA ILE A 69 -4.41 21.06 -24.49
C ILE A 69 -3.95 19.66 -24.85
N ASN A 70 -3.83 18.77 -23.85
CA ASN A 70 -3.39 17.39 -24.07
C ASN A 70 -4.55 16.45 -24.35
N GLY A 71 -5.75 16.78 -23.88
CA GLY A 71 -6.96 15.99 -24.02
C GLY A 71 -8.10 16.63 -23.25
N GLY A 72 -9.28 16.03 -23.34
CA GLY A 72 -10.46 16.52 -22.65
C GLY A 72 -11.60 15.52 -22.62
N PHE A 73 -12.33 15.52 -21.52
CA PHE A 73 -13.60 14.84 -21.36
C PHE A 73 -14.74 15.67 -21.98
N HIS A 74 -15.63 15.00 -22.71
CA HIS A 74 -16.83 15.63 -23.28
C HIS A 74 -18.03 14.69 -23.18
N ILE A 75 -19.21 15.26 -23.41
CA ILE A 75 -20.47 14.52 -23.52
C ILE A 75 -21.06 14.89 -24.89
N ASP A 76 -21.42 13.89 -25.68
CA ASP A 76 -22.04 14.10 -26.98
C ASP A 76 -23.52 14.55 -26.87
N GLU A 77 -24.13 14.89 -28.00
CA GLU A 77 -25.54 15.31 -28.07
C GLU A 77 -26.54 14.26 -27.55
N ASN A 78 -26.13 12.98 -27.55
CA ASN A 78 -26.92 11.87 -27.05
C ASN A 78 -26.69 11.59 -25.56
N GLY A 79 -25.89 12.43 -24.88
CA GLY A 79 -25.55 12.26 -23.47
C GLY A 79 -24.49 11.18 -23.21
N LYS A 80 -23.78 10.71 -24.24
CA LYS A 80 -22.72 9.70 -24.08
C LYS A 80 -21.38 10.37 -23.76
N PRO A 81 -20.66 9.89 -22.72
CA PRO A 81 -19.34 10.40 -22.38
C PRO A 81 -18.27 9.95 -23.39
N GLY A 82 -17.28 10.80 -23.62
CA GLY A 82 -16.11 10.51 -24.44
C GLY A 82 -14.86 11.27 -23.97
N VAL A 83 -13.70 10.81 -24.42
CA VAL A 83 -12.38 11.38 -24.13
C VAL A 83 -11.65 11.65 -25.44
N VAL A 84 -11.23 12.90 -25.60
CA VAL A 84 -10.39 13.35 -26.70
C VAL A 84 -8.93 13.35 -26.25
N LEU A 85 -8.04 12.82 -27.09
CA LEU A 85 -6.59 12.80 -26.90
C LEU A 85 -5.95 13.64 -28.01
N CYS A 86 -5.21 14.68 -27.63
CA CYS A 86 -4.56 15.58 -28.60
C CYS A 86 -3.21 15.00 -29.02
N GLN A 87 -3.18 14.29 -30.15
CA GLN A 87 -2.03 13.51 -30.63
C GLN A 87 -0.76 14.37 -30.85
N ASN A 88 -0.92 15.67 -31.05
CA ASN A 88 0.17 16.63 -31.24
C ASN A 88 0.72 17.22 -29.93
N HIS A 89 0.08 16.96 -28.79
CA HIS A 89 0.44 17.53 -27.48
C HIS A 89 0.81 16.49 -26.42
N ILE A 90 0.70 15.20 -26.72
CA ILE A 90 1.12 14.11 -25.84
C ILE A 90 2.49 13.58 -26.32
N PRO A 91 3.60 13.97 -25.67
CA PRO A 91 4.94 13.65 -26.16
C PRO A 91 5.42 12.24 -25.83
N ASP A 92 4.89 11.63 -24.76
CA ASP A 92 5.35 10.34 -24.25
C ASP A 92 4.27 9.61 -23.43
N GLN A 93 4.58 8.36 -23.08
CA GLN A 93 3.69 7.45 -22.34
C GLN A 93 3.31 7.99 -20.94
N GLU A 94 4.21 8.67 -20.23
CA GLU A 94 3.93 9.20 -18.88
C GLU A 94 2.89 10.34 -18.96
N TRP A 95 2.93 11.14 -20.03
CA TRP A 95 1.90 12.15 -20.33
C TRP A 95 0.59 11.52 -20.78
N MET A 96 0.63 10.45 -21.58
CA MET A 96 -0.56 9.72 -22.00
C MET A 96 -1.29 9.14 -20.78
N ASP A 97 -0.59 8.38 -19.94
CA ASP A 97 -1.12 7.74 -18.74
C ASP A 97 -1.84 8.73 -17.82
N ARG A 98 -1.23 9.89 -17.60
CA ARG A 98 -1.80 10.95 -16.74
C ARG A 98 -3.01 11.62 -17.36
N THR A 99 -2.94 11.92 -18.66
CA THR A 99 -4.05 12.55 -19.40
C THR A 99 -5.25 11.61 -19.41
N MET A 100 -5.05 10.34 -19.76
CA MET A 100 -6.10 9.33 -19.73
C MET A 100 -6.67 9.14 -18.33
N ALA A 101 -5.83 9.04 -17.30
CA ALA A 101 -6.32 8.91 -15.93
C ALA A 101 -7.17 10.13 -15.51
N HIS A 102 -6.75 11.35 -15.86
CA HIS A 102 -7.47 12.57 -15.56
C HIS A 102 -8.86 12.59 -16.22
N GLU A 103 -8.93 12.37 -17.53
CA GLU A 103 -10.20 12.41 -18.26
C GLU A 103 -11.12 11.22 -17.91
N LEU A 104 -10.55 10.05 -17.61
CA LEU A 104 -11.34 8.91 -17.13
C LEU A 104 -11.94 9.13 -15.75
N ILE A 105 -11.29 9.92 -14.87
CA ILE A 105 -11.90 10.30 -13.59
C ILE A 105 -13.15 11.15 -13.84
N HIS A 106 -13.11 12.10 -14.78
CA HIS A 106 -14.32 12.85 -15.17
C HIS A 106 -15.42 11.94 -15.71
N ALA A 107 -15.08 10.97 -16.56
CA ALA A 107 -16.05 10.01 -17.08
C ALA A 107 -16.63 9.10 -15.98
N TYR A 108 -15.79 8.64 -15.06
CA TYR A 108 -16.18 7.86 -13.89
C TYR A 108 -17.12 8.65 -12.97
N ASP A 109 -16.86 9.94 -12.80
CA ASP A 109 -17.67 10.82 -11.97
C ASP A 109 -19.03 11.09 -12.59
N HIS A 110 -19.05 11.34 -13.89
CA HIS A 110 -20.27 11.46 -14.66
C HIS A 110 -21.14 10.19 -14.52
N CYS A 111 -20.51 9.02 -14.64
CA CYS A 111 -21.16 7.73 -14.50
C CYS A 111 -21.75 7.50 -13.10
N ARG A 112 -20.95 7.67 -12.03
CA ARG A 112 -21.36 7.26 -10.68
C ARG A 112 -22.19 8.30 -9.93
N ALA A 113 -21.86 9.58 -10.12
CA ALA A 113 -22.39 10.68 -9.30
C ALA A 113 -23.32 11.59 -10.10
N LYS A 114 -23.51 11.31 -11.40
CA LYS A 114 -24.37 12.09 -12.30
C LYS A 114 -24.06 13.58 -12.20
N ILE A 115 -22.77 13.91 -12.34
CA ILE A 115 -22.25 15.27 -12.25
C ILE A 115 -23.02 16.19 -13.20
N ASP A 116 -23.52 17.30 -12.64
CA ASP A 116 -24.05 18.41 -13.41
C ASP A 116 -22.91 19.36 -13.75
N TRP A 117 -22.45 19.29 -14.98
CA TRP A 117 -21.33 20.06 -15.51
C TRP A 117 -21.60 21.56 -15.66
N LYS A 118 -22.87 21.99 -15.54
CA LYS A 118 -23.27 23.41 -15.47
C LYS A 118 -23.28 23.92 -14.03
N ASN A 119 -23.18 23.04 -13.04
CA ASN A 119 -23.03 23.40 -11.65
C ASN A 119 -21.54 23.49 -11.28
N CYS A 120 -21.10 24.68 -10.87
CA CYS A 120 -19.69 24.92 -10.57
C CYS A 120 -19.17 24.08 -9.39
N GLU A 121 -19.99 23.79 -8.37
CA GLU A 121 -19.57 22.97 -7.22
C GLU A 121 -19.36 21.50 -7.66
N HIS A 122 -20.24 20.98 -8.52
CA HIS A 122 -20.11 19.64 -9.08
C HIS A 122 -18.88 19.52 -10.00
N HIS A 123 -18.67 20.50 -10.87
CA HIS A 123 -17.48 20.55 -11.73
C HIS A 123 -16.21 20.68 -10.88
N ALA A 124 -16.19 21.58 -9.90
CA ALA A 124 -15.07 21.75 -8.97
C ALA A 124 -14.72 20.46 -8.23
N CYS A 125 -15.72 19.71 -7.78
CA CYS A 125 -15.52 18.43 -7.11
C CYS A 125 -14.81 17.41 -8.03
N SER A 126 -15.25 17.30 -9.28
CA SER A 126 -14.64 16.40 -10.25
C SER A 126 -13.21 16.83 -10.62
N GLU A 127 -12.94 18.13 -10.75
CA GLU A 127 -11.59 18.66 -11.00
C GLU A 127 -10.63 18.45 -9.82
N VAL A 128 -11.12 18.58 -8.56
CA VAL A 128 -10.33 18.24 -7.36
C VAL A 128 -9.93 16.77 -7.38
N ARG A 129 -10.86 15.87 -7.72
CA ARG A 129 -10.58 14.43 -7.78
C ARG A 129 -9.69 14.06 -8.95
N ALA A 130 -9.93 14.61 -10.13
CA ALA A 130 -9.07 14.42 -11.29
C ALA A 130 -7.64 14.88 -11.02
N ALA A 131 -7.44 16.08 -10.44
CA ALA A 131 -6.11 16.57 -10.10
C ALA A 131 -5.42 15.79 -8.97
N SER A 132 -6.19 15.24 -8.01
CA SER A 132 -5.67 14.44 -6.89
C SER A 132 -5.31 13.01 -7.32
N LEU A 133 -6.13 12.40 -8.18
CA LEU A 133 -6.08 10.97 -8.49
C LEU A 133 -5.53 10.66 -9.89
N SER A 134 -5.20 11.63 -10.74
CA SER A 134 -4.58 11.35 -12.05
C SER A 134 -3.06 11.18 -11.98
N GLY A 135 -2.41 11.79 -10.97
CA GLY A 135 -0.95 11.84 -10.85
C GLY A 135 -0.36 13.17 -11.33
N ASP A 136 -1.21 14.13 -11.69
CA ASP A 136 -0.79 15.48 -12.09
C ASP A 136 -0.05 16.27 -11.02
N CYS A 137 -0.29 15.90 -9.76
CA CYS A 137 0.33 16.50 -8.58
C CYS A 137 1.45 15.66 -7.96
N ASN A 138 2.04 14.72 -8.73
CA ASN A 138 3.22 13.99 -8.31
C ASN A 138 4.41 14.93 -8.06
N TRP A 139 5.15 14.66 -6.98
CA TRP A 139 6.26 15.49 -6.49
C TRP A 139 7.32 15.79 -7.56
N LYS A 140 7.65 14.80 -8.40
CA LYS A 140 8.60 14.95 -9.52
C LYS A 140 8.25 16.17 -10.39
N TYR A 141 6.97 16.35 -10.73
CA TYR A 141 6.53 17.45 -11.59
C TYR A 141 6.40 18.77 -10.85
N GLU A 142 5.99 18.74 -9.59
CA GLU A 142 5.96 19.95 -8.76
C GLU A 142 7.37 20.53 -8.59
N PHE A 143 8.38 19.66 -8.45
CA PHE A 143 9.78 20.06 -8.48
C PHE A 143 10.17 20.71 -9.81
N PHE A 144 9.82 20.12 -10.96
CA PHE A 144 10.07 20.73 -12.28
C PHE A 144 9.29 22.03 -12.51
N ARG A 145 8.12 22.19 -11.87
CA ARG A 145 7.32 23.43 -11.86
C ARG A 145 7.82 24.46 -10.83
N LYS A 146 8.99 24.24 -10.21
CA LYS A 146 9.63 25.13 -9.22
C LYS A 146 8.81 25.34 -7.94
N ASN A 147 7.96 24.38 -7.59
CA ASN A 147 7.23 24.39 -6.34
C ASN A 147 7.93 23.49 -5.31
N PHE A 148 8.52 24.11 -4.29
CA PHE A 148 9.38 23.42 -3.30
C PHE A 148 8.77 23.32 -1.90
N ASN A 149 7.45 23.49 -1.74
CA ASN A 149 6.85 23.48 -0.41
C ASN A 149 6.96 22.09 0.23
N VAL A 150 7.27 22.04 1.52
CA VAL A 150 7.54 20.79 2.26
C VAL A 150 6.27 20.23 2.93
N GLY A 151 5.27 21.08 3.19
CA GLY A 151 4.01 20.70 3.83
C GLY A 151 2.81 20.86 2.89
N LYS A 152 1.90 19.89 2.90
CA LYS A 152 0.63 19.91 2.14
C LYS A 152 0.78 20.19 0.63
N GLN A 153 1.96 19.94 0.05
CA GLN A 153 2.24 20.29 -1.35
C GLN A 153 1.26 19.65 -2.34
N HIS A 154 0.83 18.41 -2.08
CA HIS A 154 -0.17 17.75 -2.91
C HIS A 154 -1.50 18.52 -2.90
N GLN A 155 -2.01 18.91 -1.73
CA GLN A 155 -3.25 19.70 -1.61
C GLN A 155 -3.13 21.06 -2.31
N ILE A 156 -1.98 21.73 -2.17
CA ILE A 156 -1.72 23.02 -2.83
C ILE A 156 -1.74 22.85 -4.35
N CYS A 157 -1.06 21.81 -4.85
CA CYS A 157 -1.09 21.48 -6.27
C CYS A 157 -2.50 21.16 -6.75
N THR A 158 -3.25 20.32 -6.03
CA THR A 158 -4.62 19.92 -6.39
C THR A 158 -5.53 21.14 -6.45
N ARG A 159 -5.48 22.02 -5.44
CA ARG A 159 -6.30 23.25 -5.41
C ARG A 159 -5.98 24.15 -6.60
N ARG A 160 -4.68 24.37 -6.87
CA ARG A 160 -4.24 25.19 -8.00
C ARG A 160 -4.66 24.59 -9.34
N ARG A 161 -4.49 23.28 -9.53
CA ARG A 161 -4.86 22.55 -10.76
C ARG A 161 -6.37 22.64 -11.00
N ALA A 162 -7.17 22.35 -9.97
CA ALA A 162 -8.62 22.43 -10.08
C ALA A 162 -9.09 23.85 -10.40
N LYS A 163 -8.49 24.88 -9.77
CA LYS A 163 -8.78 26.29 -10.07
C LYS A 163 -8.51 26.64 -11.54
N LEU A 164 -7.37 26.23 -12.08
CA LEU A 164 -7.02 26.48 -13.48
C LEU A 164 -8.03 25.86 -14.44
N SER A 165 -8.52 24.65 -14.14
CA SER A 165 -9.57 24.02 -14.95
C SER A 165 -10.91 24.75 -14.85
N LEU A 166 -11.30 25.24 -13.67
CA LEU A 166 -12.58 25.94 -13.47
C LEU A 166 -12.64 27.29 -14.19
N GLN A 167 -11.50 27.97 -14.38
CA GLN A 167 -11.43 29.23 -15.11
C GLN A 167 -11.88 29.11 -16.58
N GLN A 168 -11.89 27.89 -17.11
CA GLN A 168 -12.32 27.60 -18.48
C GLN A 168 -13.82 27.31 -18.60
N ASN A 169 -14.54 27.16 -17.47
CA ASN A 169 -15.99 26.95 -17.47
C ASN A 169 -16.73 28.27 -17.15
N ASP A 170 -17.60 28.69 -18.07
CA ASP A 170 -18.43 29.88 -17.91
C ASP A 170 -19.30 29.86 -16.64
N ALA A 171 -19.74 28.68 -16.21
CA ALA A 171 -20.54 28.51 -14.99
C ALA A 171 -19.78 28.81 -13.69
N CYS A 172 -18.44 28.84 -13.76
CA CYS A 172 -17.54 29.05 -12.62
C CYS A 172 -16.87 30.43 -12.59
N LYS A 173 -16.96 31.19 -13.69
CA LYS A 173 -16.29 32.50 -13.81
C LYS A 173 -16.62 33.42 -12.64
N GLY A 174 -15.59 33.84 -11.91
CA GLY A 174 -15.69 34.80 -10.80
C GLY A 174 -16.08 34.21 -9.44
N LYS A 175 -16.30 32.89 -9.34
CA LYS A 175 -16.59 32.18 -8.07
C LYS A 175 -15.78 30.89 -7.91
N GLU A 176 -14.69 30.74 -8.66
CA GLU A 176 -13.87 29.52 -8.69
C GLU A 176 -13.31 29.19 -7.30
N GLU A 177 -12.80 30.20 -6.59
CA GLU A 177 -12.24 30.01 -5.24
C GLU A 177 -13.33 29.62 -4.24
N GLU A 178 -14.48 30.29 -4.28
CA GLU A 178 -15.61 30.02 -3.38
C GLU A 178 -16.14 28.59 -3.57
N CYS A 179 -16.35 28.18 -4.82
CA CYS A 179 -16.80 26.83 -5.15
C CYS A 179 -15.77 25.78 -4.72
N LEU A 180 -14.48 26.02 -4.95
CA LEU A 180 -13.41 25.12 -4.50
C LEU A 180 -13.40 25.01 -2.97
N ASP A 181 -13.44 26.12 -2.25
CA ASP A 181 -13.39 26.13 -0.79
C ASP A 181 -14.49 25.28 -0.16
N LYS A 182 -15.71 25.34 -0.74
CA LYS A 182 -16.86 24.54 -0.29
C LYS A 182 -16.66 23.04 -0.46
N VAL A 183 -16.15 22.61 -1.61
CA VAL A 183 -16.13 21.17 -1.98
C VAL A 183 -14.79 20.49 -1.71
N PHE A 184 -13.71 21.25 -1.51
CA PHE A 184 -12.34 20.72 -1.54
C PHE A 184 -12.12 19.57 -0.56
N ASP A 185 -12.45 19.74 0.72
CA ASP A 185 -12.12 18.74 1.75
C ASP A 185 -12.93 17.44 1.61
N GLU A 186 -14.16 17.52 1.10
CA GLU A 186 -14.98 16.35 0.83
C GLU A 186 -14.46 15.61 -0.42
N CYS A 187 -14.35 16.33 -1.53
CA CYS A 187 -13.95 15.75 -2.81
C CYS A 187 -12.48 15.27 -2.80
N TYR A 188 -11.59 15.94 -2.07
CA TYR A 188 -10.20 15.50 -1.92
C TYR A 188 -10.07 14.18 -1.13
N ARG A 189 -11.00 13.92 -0.20
CA ARG A 189 -11.05 12.66 0.58
C ARG A 189 -11.78 11.53 -0.17
N ASP A 190 -12.54 11.85 -1.21
CA ASP A 190 -13.26 10.86 -2.00
C ASP A 190 -12.33 10.17 -3.02
N THR A 191 -11.67 9.13 -2.52
CA THR A 191 -10.77 8.25 -3.27
C THR A 191 -11.48 6.97 -3.75
N MET A 192 -12.81 6.93 -3.90
CA MET A 192 -13.53 5.68 -4.18
C MET A 192 -13.08 4.97 -5.47
N ALA A 193 -12.44 5.69 -6.41
CA ALA A 193 -11.77 5.13 -7.58
C ALA A 193 -10.44 4.40 -7.28
N ASP A 194 -10.12 4.08 -6.02
CA ASP A 194 -8.84 3.46 -5.64
C ASP A 194 -9.00 2.32 -4.61
N THR A 195 -10.24 1.93 -4.26
CA THR A 195 -10.49 1.04 -3.11
C THR A 195 -9.97 -0.40 -3.27
N ALA A 196 -9.56 -0.85 -4.46
CA ALA A 196 -8.89 -2.14 -4.63
C ALA A 196 -7.39 -2.05 -5.00
N ALA A 197 -6.96 -1.05 -5.77
CA ALA A 197 -5.56 -0.92 -6.20
C ALA A 197 -4.66 -0.21 -5.17
N ALA A 198 -5.17 0.81 -4.47
CA ALA A 198 -4.41 1.48 -3.41
C ALA A 198 -4.27 0.63 -2.14
N VAL A 199 -5.20 -0.30 -1.88
CA VAL A 199 -5.11 -1.23 -0.74
C VAL A 199 -3.97 -2.24 -0.93
N ALA A 200 -3.67 -2.63 -2.18
CA ALA A 200 -2.58 -3.55 -2.48
C ALA A 200 -1.21 -2.86 -2.61
N ALA A 201 -1.14 -1.63 -3.14
CA ALA A 201 0.13 -0.96 -3.47
C ALA A 201 0.53 0.20 -2.55
N ALA A 202 -0.42 0.88 -1.90
CA ALA A 202 -0.16 2.10 -1.12
C ALA A 202 -0.31 1.92 0.39
N THR A 203 -0.75 0.77 0.87
CA THR A 203 -0.68 0.46 2.29
C THR A 203 0.72 -0.08 2.59
N PRO A 204 1.60 0.65 3.29
CA PRO A 204 2.72 -0.01 3.93
C PRO A 204 2.14 -1.15 4.76
N PRO A 205 2.78 -2.33 4.82
CA PRO A 205 2.28 -3.44 5.62
C PRO A 205 1.83 -2.92 6.98
N PRO A 206 0.76 -3.46 7.58
CA PRO A 206 0.10 -2.88 8.76
C PRO A 206 1.09 -2.43 9.86
N SER A 207 2.19 -3.18 10.01
CA SER A 207 3.33 -2.88 10.88
C SER A 207 4.15 -1.62 10.48
N LYS A 208 4.49 -1.44 9.20
CA LYS A 208 5.20 -0.26 8.68
C LYS A 208 4.34 1.00 8.76
N LYS A 209 3.03 0.89 8.49
CA LYS A 209 2.07 2.01 8.65
C LYS A 209 1.93 2.42 10.11
N ARG A 210 1.64 1.47 11.02
CA ARG A 210 1.56 1.71 12.48
C ARG A 210 2.82 2.37 13.03
N ARG A 211 4.00 1.93 12.56
CA ARG A 211 5.28 2.50 12.98
C ARG A 211 5.50 3.93 12.49
N ALA A 212 5.14 4.23 11.24
CA ALA A 212 5.25 5.57 10.68
C ALA A 212 4.31 6.55 11.41
N GLU A 213 3.06 6.15 11.62
CA GLU A 213 2.05 6.93 12.35
C GLU A 213 2.46 7.20 13.80
N ARG A 214 3.00 6.20 14.50
CA ARG A 214 3.51 6.38 15.87
C ARG A 214 4.73 7.30 15.93
N ARG A 215 5.67 7.19 14.98
CA ARG A 215 6.85 8.09 14.92
C ARG A 215 6.45 9.55 14.73
N GLN A 216 5.34 9.80 14.05
CA GLN A 216 4.78 11.13 13.92
C GLN A 216 4.10 11.58 15.22
N LYS A 217 3.35 10.69 15.90
CA LYS A 217 2.74 10.98 17.21
C LYS A 217 3.76 11.26 18.33
N LEU A 218 4.93 10.63 18.28
CA LEU A 218 6.03 10.85 19.24
C LEU A 218 7.02 11.94 18.82
N ALA A 219 6.78 12.63 17.70
CA ALA A 219 7.61 13.77 17.34
C ALA A 219 7.47 14.87 18.40
N LYS A 220 8.60 15.50 18.76
CA LYS A 220 8.65 16.58 19.74
C LYS A 220 8.17 16.23 21.17
N THR A 221 8.15 14.97 21.58
CA THR A 221 7.80 14.59 22.98
C THR A 221 8.96 14.69 23.98
N ALA A 222 10.17 15.03 23.51
CA ALA A 222 11.35 15.18 24.35
C ALA A 222 12.22 16.33 23.86
N LEU A 223 12.89 17.04 24.79
CA LEU A 223 13.77 18.16 24.48
C LEU A 223 15.03 17.72 23.74
N CYS A 224 15.39 18.49 22.72
CA CYS A 224 16.59 18.29 21.94
C CYS A 224 17.84 18.57 22.78
N LYS A 225 18.79 17.63 22.79
CA LYS A 225 20.05 17.77 23.52
C LYS A 225 20.98 18.87 22.99
N HIS A 226 20.75 19.31 21.75
CA HIS A 226 21.53 20.37 21.11
C HIS A 226 20.91 21.76 21.27
N TYR A 227 19.67 21.85 21.75
CA TYR A 227 18.95 23.11 21.87
C TYR A 227 19.64 24.12 22.81
N GLY A 228 20.20 23.64 23.93
CA GLY A 228 20.89 24.50 24.91
C GLY A 228 22.36 24.78 24.61
N LYS A 229 22.89 24.38 23.45
CA LYS A 229 24.29 24.63 23.08
C LYS A 229 24.41 26.01 22.42
N PRO A 230 25.54 26.72 22.59
CA PRO A 230 25.73 28.07 22.05
C PRO A 230 25.64 28.15 20.51
N GLU A 231 25.92 27.04 19.82
CA GLU A 231 25.82 26.92 18.35
C GLU A 231 24.40 26.53 17.87
N GLY A 232 23.46 26.31 18.79
CA GLY A 232 22.11 25.85 18.47
C GLY A 232 22.05 24.40 17.97
N CYS A 233 20.85 23.94 17.58
CA CYS A 233 20.68 22.62 16.98
C CYS A 233 21.08 22.66 15.50
N PRO A 234 22.03 21.81 15.04
CA PRO A 234 22.48 21.81 13.65
C PRO A 234 21.48 21.18 12.68
N PHE A 235 20.35 20.65 13.17
CA PHE A 235 19.35 19.95 12.37
C PHE A 235 18.13 20.85 12.13
N PRO A 236 17.88 21.32 10.88
CA PRO A 236 16.76 22.20 10.57
C PRO A 236 15.39 21.53 10.78
N ASN A 237 15.31 20.21 10.59
CA ASN A 237 14.11 19.39 10.87
C ASN A 237 14.36 18.46 12.06
N CYS A 238 14.72 19.02 13.23
CA CYS A 238 14.96 18.20 14.42
C CYS A 238 13.67 17.53 14.91
N LYS A 239 13.75 16.23 15.21
CA LYS A 239 12.60 15.44 15.70
C LYS A 239 12.30 15.67 17.19
N PHE A 240 13.18 16.37 17.89
CA PHE A 240 13.09 16.68 19.31
C PHE A 240 12.70 18.15 19.49
N ALA A 241 12.00 18.47 20.58
CA ALA A 241 11.50 19.81 20.85
C ALA A 241 12.65 20.80 21.15
N HIS A 242 12.61 21.98 20.56
CA HIS A 242 13.52 23.10 20.78
C HIS A 242 12.92 24.13 21.75
N GLY A 243 12.59 23.69 22.97
CA GLY A 243 11.96 24.52 23.99
C GLY A 243 10.71 23.84 24.55
N ARG A 244 10.21 24.31 25.71
CA ARG A 244 9.05 23.71 26.38
C ARG A 244 7.76 23.88 25.58
N ASP A 245 7.65 24.94 24.79
CA ASP A 245 6.45 25.23 23.99
C ASP A 245 6.29 24.28 22.79
N GLU A 246 7.38 23.62 22.38
CA GLU A 246 7.36 22.57 21.36
C GLU A 246 7.17 21.17 21.94
N VAL A 247 7.25 21.01 23.26
CA VAL A 247 7.10 19.69 23.89
C VAL A 247 5.63 19.32 23.86
N LEU A 248 5.29 18.34 23.03
CA LEU A 248 3.99 17.72 23.09
C LEU A 248 3.98 16.79 24.30
N ASP A 249 3.04 17.00 25.22
CA ASP A 249 2.69 16.05 26.28
C ASP A 249 2.05 14.83 25.62
N GLY A 250 2.88 14.01 24.99
CA GLY A 250 2.45 12.75 24.45
C GLY A 250 1.91 11.93 25.62
N ASN A 251 0.67 11.47 25.52
CA ASN A 251 0.16 10.30 26.25
C ASN A 251 0.98 9.01 25.98
N GLY A 252 2.24 9.13 25.54
CA GLY A 252 3.18 8.04 25.40
C GLY A 252 3.37 7.40 26.75
N MET A 253 3.10 6.09 26.81
CA MET A 253 3.26 5.25 27.99
C MET A 253 4.53 5.66 28.74
N THR A 254 4.33 6.27 29.89
CA THR A 254 5.42 6.66 30.78
C THR A 254 6.20 5.39 31.14
N VAL A 255 7.45 5.54 31.60
CA VAL A 255 8.21 4.40 32.15
C VAL A 255 7.42 3.69 33.26
N ALA A 256 6.51 4.40 33.94
CA ALA A 256 5.56 3.84 34.89
C ALA A 256 4.49 2.96 34.21
N ALA A 257 3.80 3.45 33.17
CA ALA A 257 2.81 2.66 32.42
C ALA A 257 3.43 1.40 31.78
N GLN A 258 4.67 1.48 31.30
CA GLN A 258 5.38 0.31 30.77
C GLN A 258 5.75 -0.70 31.87
N ARG A 259 6.14 -0.23 33.07
CA ARG A 259 6.39 -1.10 34.23
C ARG A 259 5.11 -1.74 34.74
N GLU A 260 4.00 -1.01 34.69
CA GLU A 260 2.68 -1.46 35.06
C GLU A 260 2.20 -2.56 34.11
N LEU A 261 2.32 -2.38 32.79
CA LEU A 261 2.03 -3.43 31.81
C LEU A 261 2.87 -4.69 32.03
N ILE A 262 4.18 -4.54 32.30
CA ILE A 262 5.06 -5.69 32.61
C ILE A 262 4.61 -6.39 33.91
N ARG A 263 4.19 -5.62 34.91
CA ARG A 263 3.71 -6.12 36.20
C ARG A 263 2.37 -6.86 36.03
N GLU A 264 1.41 -6.28 35.32
CA GLU A 264 0.13 -6.90 34.99
C GLU A 264 0.32 -8.19 34.20
N GLN A 265 1.18 -8.19 33.19
CA GLN A 265 1.53 -9.40 32.45
C GLN A 265 2.20 -10.45 33.34
N SER A 266 3.00 -10.05 34.33
CA SER A 266 3.59 -10.99 35.29
C SER A 266 2.58 -11.55 36.30
N ILE A 267 1.56 -10.75 36.68
CA ILE A 267 0.47 -11.15 37.57
C ILE A 267 -0.47 -12.12 36.87
N ALA A 268 -0.93 -11.80 35.65
CA ALA A 268 -1.77 -12.68 34.85
C ALA A 268 -1.10 -14.05 34.60
N ARG A 269 0.23 -14.10 34.46
CA ARG A 269 1.03 -15.33 34.35
C ARG A 269 1.14 -16.12 35.66
N ALA A 270 1.10 -15.43 36.80
CA ALA A 270 1.07 -16.08 38.11
C ALA A 270 -0.32 -16.66 38.40
N GLU A 271 -1.38 -15.96 37.99
CA GLU A 271 -2.78 -16.40 38.12
C GLU A 271 -3.08 -17.59 37.20
N SER A 272 -2.56 -17.62 35.97
CA SER A 272 -2.75 -18.78 35.07
C SER A 272 -1.98 -20.04 35.48
N ARG A 273 -1.05 -19.96 36.44
CA ARG A 273 -0.44 -21.14 37.09
C ARG A 273 -1.32 -21.77 38.16
N PHE A 274 -2.33 -21.05 38.66
CA PHE A 274 -3.17 -21.45 39.78
C PHE A 274 -4.64 -21.23 39.43
N THR A 275 -5.16 -21.95 38.43
CA THR A 275 -6.61 -22.17 38.34
C THR A 275 -6.94 -23.46 39.10
N PRO A 276 -7.63 -23.39 40.25
CA PRO A 276 -8.25 -24.57 40.84
C PRO A 276 -9.42 -24.94 39.93
N ALA A 277 -9.46 -26.20 39.49
CA ALA A 277 -10.60 -26.72 38.75
C ALA A 277 -11.83 -26.76 39.67
N GLU A 278 -12.76 -25.83 39.50
CA GLU A 278 -14.10 -25.96 40.09
C GLU A 278 -15.06 -26.59 39.09
N GLY A 279 -15.41 -27.85 39.37
CA GLY A 279 -16.68 -28.44 38.98
C GLY A 279 -16.81 -28.93 37.53
N SER A 280 -16.20 -30.07 37.21
CA SER A 280 -16.88 -31.16 36.48
C SER A 280 -15.98 -32.39 36.38
N GLU A 281 -16.57 -33.53 36.70
CA GLU A 281 -15.91 -34.83 36.79
C GLU A 281 -15.56 -35.39 35.39
N GLN A 282 -14.44 -36.13 35.35
CA GLN A 282 -13.99 -37.05 34.30
C GLN A 282 -13.34 -36.46 33.04
N SER A 283 -12.09 -36.04 33.19
CA SER A 283 -10.95 -36.52 32.38
C SER A 283 -9.64 -36.03 33.03
N PRO A 284 -8.54 -36.82 33.03
CA PRO A 284 -7.31 -36.38 33.66
C PRO A 284 -6.87 -35.08 32.99
N ALA A 285 -6.62 -34.05 33.82
CA ALA A 285 -6.19 -32.73 33.40
C ALA A 285 -5.21 -32.84 32.24
N ARG A 286 -5.62 -32.42 31.04
CA ARG A 286 -4.67 -32.17 29.96
C ARG A 286 -3.75 -31.08 30.47
N MET A 287 -2.58 -31.44 31.00
CA MET A 287 -1.46 -30.53 31.05
C MET A 287 -1.37 -29.94 29.65
N HIS A 288 -1.71 -28.66 29.49
CA HIS A 288 -1.47 -27.98 28.24
C HIS A 288 0.03 -28.14 27.97
N ASN A 289 0.37 -28.90 26.94
CA ASN A 289 1.73 -29.11 26.47
C ASN A 289 2.24 -27.83 25.80
N ASP A 290 2.00 -26.68 26.43
CA ASP A 290 2.40 -25.40 25.92
C ASP A 290 3.92 -25.36 25.97
N SER A 291 4.50 -25.09 24.82
CA SER A 291 5.93 -24.88 24.66
C SER A 291 6.42 -23.79 25.62
N MET A 292 7.73 -23.78 25.93
CA MET A 292 8.31 -22.68 26.73
C MET A 292 8.03 -21.31 26.10
N ILE A 293 7.81 -21.28 24.79
CA ILE A 293 7.56 -20.05 24.05
C ILE A 293 6.15 -19.53 24.31
N GLU A 294 5.12 -20.38 24.22
CA GLU A 294 3.73 -20.02 24.54
C GLU A 294 3.55 -19.57 26.00
N ARG A 295 4.34 -20.11 26.93
CA ARG A 295 4.24 -19.77 28.36
C ARG A 295 4.97 -18.48 28.77
N TYR A 296 6.08 -18.15 28.12
CA TYR A 296 6.98 -17.10 28.61
C TYR A 296 7.18 -15.92 27.64
N TYR A 297 6.79 -16.08 26.38
CA TYR A 297 6.98 -15.07 25.35
C TYR A 297 5.64 -14.48 24.91
N THR A 298 5.63 -13.17 24.68
CA THR A 298 4.56 -12.49 23.95
C THR A 298 4.78 -12.72 22.46
N GLU A 299 3.86 -13.43 21.82
CA GLU A 299 3.89 -13.74 20.39
C GLU A 299 3.46 -12.51 19.58
N LEU A 300 4.39 -11.93 18.83
CA LEU A 300 4.13 -10.80 17.94
C LEU A 300 4.51 -11.15 16.51
N TYR A 301 3.86 -10.53 15.54
CA TYR A 301 3.97 -10.86 14.12
C TYR A 301 4.16 -9.62 13.25
N VAL A 302 4.90 -9.81 12.16
CA VAL A 302 5.02 -8.89 11.03
C VAL A 302 4.44 -9.57 9.81
N CYS A 303 3.39 -8.99 9.26
CA CYS A 303 2.86 -9.40 7.98
C CYS A 303 3.61 -8.75 6.82
N ASP A 304 3.80 -9.50 5.74
CA ASP A 304 4.31 -9.02 4.45
C ASP A 304 5.61 -8.20 4.62
N ALA A 305 6.59 -8.78 5.34
CA ALA A 305 7.76 -8.05 5.83
C ALA A 305 8.56 -7.36 4.70
N ASN A 306 8.60 -7.97 3.51
CA ASN A 306 9.26 -7.41 2.32
C ASN A 306 8.30 -6.77 1.30
N GLY A 307 7.01 -6.63 1.62
CA GLY A 307 6.00 -6.09 0.70
C GLY A 307 5.39 -7.14 -0.23
N ASN A 308 5.83 -8.40 -0.16
CA ASN A 308 5.20 -9.51 -0.85
C ASN A 308 4.12 -10.16 0.03
N PRO A 309 2.97 -10.56 -0.55
CA PRO A 309 1.87 -11.14 0.20
C PRO A 309 2.27 -12.49 0.80
N GLY A 310 2.12 -12.62 2.12
CA GLY A 310 2.34 -13.87 2.85
C GLY A 310 3.75 -14.06 3.41
N GLU A 311 4.71 -13.17 3.12
CA GLU A 311 6.06 -13.25 3.70
C GLU A 311 6.07 -12.79 5.17
N ASP A 312 5.58 -13.66 6.04
CA ASP A 312 5.35 -13.36 7.44
C ASP A 312 6.47 -13.82 8.36
N GLN A 313 6.80 -12.95 9.31
CA GLN A 313 7.84 -13.19 10.30
C GLN A 313 7.26 -13.01 11.69
N TYR A 314 7.76 -13.79 12.64
CA TYR A 314 7.39 -13.63 14.04
C TYR A 314 8.52 -12.96 14.83
N VAL A 315 8.13 -12.30 15.92
CA VAL A 315 8.98 -11.69 16.93
C VAL A 315 8.41 -12.06 18.30
N HIS A 316 8.97 -13.09 18.92
CA HIS A 316 8.51 -13.53 20.23
C HIS A 316 9.31 -12.80 21.30
N MET A 317 8.64 -12.09 22.21
CA MET A 317 9.31 -11.25 23.19
C MET A 317 9.12 -11.73 24.62
N HIS A 318 10.22 -12.04 25.29
CA HIS A 318 10.23 -12.43 26.70
C HIS A 318 10.07 -11.21 27.62
N SER A 319 9.65 -11.42 28.87
CA SER A 319 9.60 -10.36 29.91
C SER A 319 10.98 -9.73 30.20
N ASN A 320 12.06 -10.50 29.99
CA ASN A 320 13.45 -10.02 30.09
C ASN A 320 13.89 -9.16 28.88
N ARG A 321 12.97 -8.88 27.96
CA ARG A 321 13.16 -8.09 26.73
C ARG A 321 14.12 -8.75 25.75
N ILE A 322 14.21 -10.07 25.78
CA ILE A 322 14.91 -10.84 24.75
C ILE A 322 13.87 -11.20 23.70
N CYS A 323 14.19 -10.93 22.43
CA CYS A 323 13.31 -11.22 21.31
C CYS A 323 13.90 -12.36 20.47
N VAL A 324 13.08 -13.38 20.21
CA VAL A 324 13.38 -14.48 19.30
C VAL A 324 12.73 -14.17 17.95
N LEU A 325 13.53 -14.20 16.90
CA LEU A 325 13.14 -13.86 15.53
C LEU A 325 13.07 -15.14 14.69
N GLY A 326 12.04 -15.25 13.87
CA GLY A 326 11.87 -16.38 12.96
C GLY A 326 10.72 -16.19 11.98
N ILE A 327 10.33 -17.30 11.34
CA ILE A 327 9.38 -17.30 10.23
C ILE A 327 8.03 -17.84 10.70
N ALA A 328 6.94 -17.17 10.31
CA ALA A 328 5.60 -17.61 10.65
C ALA A 328 5.13 -18.80 9.79
N GLU A 329 4.17 -19.58 10.28
CA GLU A 329 3.61 -20.76 9.60
C GLU A 329 3.02 -20.43 8.22
N SER A 330 2.44 -19.24 8.07
CA SER A 330 1.84 -18.78 6.82
C SER A 330 2.85 -18.49 5.71
N HIS A 331 4.15 -18.45 6.02
CA HIS A 331 5.16 -18.04 5.07
C HIS A 331 5.29 -19.06 3.92
N PRO A 332 5.36 -18.63 2.64
CA PRO A 332 5.45 -19.54 1.48
C PRO A 332 6.57 -20.57 1.56
N VAL A 333 7.71 -20.21 2.15
CA VAL A 333 8.84 -21.11 2.45
C VAL A 333 8.45 -22.36 3.24
N MET A 334 7.38 -22.33 4.04
CA MET A 334 6.93 -23.52 4.77
C MET A 334 6.35 -24.59 3.85
N GLN A 335 5.97 -24.24 2.62
CA GLN A 335 5.39 -25.15 1.62
C GLN A 335 6.40 -25.66 0.58
N GLU A 336 7.59 -25.07 0.51
CA GLU A 336 8.64 -25.44 -0.46
C GLU A 336 9.79 -26.17 0.23
N GLU A 337 10.58 -26.97 -0.48
CA GLU A 337 11.79 -27.57 0.11
C GLU A 337 12.95 -26.57 0.13
N LEU A 338 13.54 -26.40 1.30
CA LEU A 338 14.63 -25.45 1.51
C LEU A 338 15.99 -26.10 1.20
N GLU A 339 16.80 -25.43 0.39
CA GLU A 339 18.10 -25.89 -0.07
C GLU A 339 19.23 -25.34 0.81
N ALA A 340 19.24 -24.03 1.08
CA ALA A 340 20.27 -23.37 1.86
C ALA A 340 19.76 -22.10 2.56
N ILE A 341 20.40 -21.76 3.68
CA ILE A 341 20.15 -20.52 4.44
C ILE A 341 21.44 -19.73 4.47
N ASP A 342 21.47 -18.61 3.75
CA ASP A 342 22.63 -17.73 3.67
C ASP A 342 22.44 -16.55 4.62
N PHE A 343 23.11 -16.58 5.77
CA PHE A 343 23.15 -15.43 6.67
C PHE A 343 24.03 -14.31 6.10
N SER A 344 23.64 -13.06 6.33
CA SER A 344 24.41 -11.93 5.82
C SER A 344 25.75 -11.79 6.54
N ASN A 345 26.81 -11.45 5.79
CA ASN A 345 28.16 -11.28 6.31
C ASN A 345 28.25 -10.26 7.45
N SER A 346 27.37 -9.25 7.45
CA SER A 346 27.27 -8.24 8.51
C SER A 346 26.79 -8.81 9.86
N VAL A 347 26.08 -9.93 9.82
CA VAL A 347 25.47 -10.56 10.99
C VAL A 347 26.39 -11.67 11.52
N LEU A 348 27.03 -12.44 10.63
CA LEU A 348 27.94 -13.55 10.96
C LEU A 348 29.17 -13.18 11.79
N GLY A 349 29.66 -11.93 11.69
CA GLY A 349 30.81 -11.46 12.48
C GLY A 349 30.49 -11.07 13.94
N SER A 350 29.23 -11.13 14.37
CA SER A 350 28.77 -10.56 15.65
C SER A 350 28.91 -11.54 16.81
N LYS A 351 30.10 -11.65 17.40
CA LYS A 351 30.28 -12.41 18.64
C LYS A 351 30.14 -11.49 19.86
N VAL A 352 28.99 -11.56 20.53
CA VAL A 352 28.70 -10.73 21.71
C VAL A 352 29.40 -11.26 22.95
N SER A 353 30.17 -10.43 23.65
CA SER A 353 30.81 -10.80 24.92
C SER A 353 30.63 -9.75 26.03
N GLY A 354 30.54 -10.25 27.28
CA GLY A 354 30.51 -9.45 28.51
C GLY A 354 29.15 -8.80 28.86
N LYS A 355 29.02 -8.34 30.12
CA LYS A 355 27.79 -7.68 30.67
C LYS A 355 27.38 -6.40 29.91
N LYS A 356 28.33 -5.75 29.22
CA LYS A 356 28.10 -4.56 28.37
C LYS A 356 27.79 -4.90 26.91
N LYS A 357 27.64 -6.19 26.54
CA LYS A 357 27.32 -6.65 25.19
C LYS A 357 28.23 -6.05 24.12
N LYS A 358 29.54 -6.03 24.37
CA LYS A 358 30.52 -5.51 23.41
C LYS A 358 30.66 -6.52 22.27
N GLY A 359 30.61 -6.05 21.03
CA GLY A 359 30.76 -6.87 19.82
C GLY A 359 29.46 -7.26 19.10
N GLY A 360 28.28 -6.95 19.65
CA GLY A 360 27.02 -7.20 18.97
C GLY A 360 26.65 -6.12 17.97
N GLN A 361 26.41 -6.50 16.72
CA GLN A 361 25.89 -5.58 15.70
C GLN A 361 24.54 -5.03 16.13
N PHE A 362 24.38 -3.71 16.00
CA PHE A 362 23.09 -3.06 16.22
C PHE A 362 22.23 -3.22 14.96
N LEU A 363 21.12 -3.93 15.11
CA LEU A 363 20.18 -4.19 14.03
C LEU A 363 19.19 -3.04 13.89
N LEU A 364 18.90 -2.70 12.65
CA LEU A 364 17.77 -1.88 12.26
C LEU A 364 16.65 -2.80 11.75
N PRO A 365 15.39 -2.31 11.72
CA PRO A 365 14.24 -3.11 11.32
C PRO A 365 14.37 -3.70 9.92
N ASP A 366 14.97 -2.91 9.02
CA ASP A 366 15.16 -3.26 7.62
C ASP A 366 16.45 -4.04 7.37
N THR A 367 17.28 -4.25 8.40
CA THR A 367 18.52 -5.03 8.29
C THR A 367 18.20 -6.47 7.90
N ILE A 368 18.85 -6.95 6.84
CA ILE A 368 18.70 -8.31 6.32
C ILE A 368 19.48 -9.28 7.20
N LEU A 369 18.79 -10.28 7.75
CA LEU A 369 19.38 -11.33 8.57
C LEU A 369 19.92 -12.46 7.71
N CYS A 370 19.07 -13.04 6.87
CA CYS A 370 19.43 -14.15 5.99
C CYS A 370 18.60 -14.13 4.70
N VAL A 371 19.07 -14.90 3.72
CA VAL A 371 18.35 -15.22 2.49
C VAL A 371 18.13 -16.73 2.46
N LEU A 372 16.86 -17.12 2.33
CA LEU A 372 16.43 -18.51 2.25
C LEU A 372 16.37 -18.89 0.77
N LYS A 373 17.05 -19.97 0.37
CA LYS A 373 17.04 -20.49 -0.99
C LYS A 373 16.24 -21.79 -1.02
N CYS A 374 15.26 -21.86 -1.90
CA CYS A 374 14.44 -23.05 -2.11
C CYS A 374 14.92 -23.84 -3.33
N LYS A 375 14.72 -25.17 -3.32
CA LYS A 375 15.01 -26.03 -4.49
C LYS A 375 14.19 -25.67 -5.73
N SER A 376 13.07 -24.97 -5.54
CA SER A 376 12.24 -24.40 -6.61
C SER A 376 12.94 -23.30 -7.42
N GLY A 377 14.11 -22.84 -6.97
CA GLY A 377 14.83 -21.69 -7.53
C GLY A 377 14.36 -20.33 -6.96
N LYS A 378 13.35 -20.31 -6.08
CA LYS A 378 12.92 -19.09 -5.40
C LYS A 378 13.82 -18.75 -4.21
N SER A 379 13.96 -17.46 -3.93
CA SER A 379 14.70 -16.99 -2.76
C SER A 379 13.91 -15.95 -1.97
N TYR A 380 14.00 -16.03 -0.64
CA TYR A 380 13.23 -15.19 0.28
C TYR A 380 14.17 -14.49 1.26
N THR A 381 14.09 -13.16 1.32
CA THR A 381 14.94 -12.37 2.22
C THR A 381 14.28 -12.23 3.60
N VAL A 382 14.99 -12.47 4.69
CA VAL A 382 14.46 -12.29 6.05
C VAL A 382 15.11 -11.09 6.71
N ARG A 383 14.32 -10.29 7.43
CA ARG A 383 14.77 -9.03 8.04
C ARG A 383 14.65 -9.09 9.56
N SER A 384 15.32 -8.18 10.25
CA SER A 384 15.29 -8.18 11.71
C SER A 384 13.94 -7.76 12.29
N CYS A 385 13.16 -6.93 11.58
CA CYS A 385 11.87 -6.36 11.99
C CYS A 385 11.91 -5.43 13.22
N ILE A 386 12.86 -5.63 14.13
CA ILE A 386 13.04 -4.87 15.36
C ILE A 386 14.37 -4.10 15.36
N ARG A 387 14.47 -3.14 16.29
CA ARG A 387 15.75 -2.50 16.61
C ARG A 387 16.31 -3.14 17.87
N GLY A 388 17.59 -3.49 17.84
CA GLY A 388 18.22 -4.11 19.00
C GLY A 388 19.63 -4.58 18.71
N SER A 389 20.35 -4.94 19.76
CA SER A 389 21.64 -5.62 19.62
C SER A 389 21.38 -7.09 19.30
N LEU A 390 21.94 -7.58 18.20
CA LEU A 390 21.98 -9.01 17.91
C LEU A 390 22.76 -9.72 19.02
N LEU A 391 22.21 -10.79 19.58
CA LEU A 391 22.86 -11.62 20.58
C LEU A 391 23.41 -12.91 19.97
N GLU A 392 22.60 -13.58 19.16
CA GLU A 392 22.90 -14.92 18.66
C GLU A 392 22.20 -15.18 17.31
N ILE A 393 22.81 -16.01 16.48
CA ILE A 393 22.27 -16.56 15.24
C ILE A 393 22.22 -18.08 15.38
N ASN A 394 21.20 -18.72 14.83
CA ASN A 394 21.12 -20.17 14.84
C ASN A 394 22.06 -20.80 13.79
N GLU A 395 23.27 -21.14 14.20
CA GLU A 395 24.26 -21.79 13.34
C GLU A 395 23.86 -23.22 12.94
N GLN A 396 22.89 -23.85 13.61
CA GLN A 396 22.44 -25.20 13.27
C GLN A 396 21.74 -25.25 11.90
N LEU A 397 21.18 -24.13 11.47
CA LEU A 397 20.53 -23.98 10.17
C LEU A 397 21.49 -24.10 8.98
N PHE A 398 22.79 -23.91 9.19
CA PHE A 398 23.81 -24.20 8.18
C PHE A 398 23.99 -25.71 7.95
N LYS A 399 23.77 -26.51 9.00
CA LYS A 399 23.93 -27.98 8.94
C LYS A 399 22.64 -28.66 8.52
N ASP A 400 21.52 -28.18 9.03
CA ASP A 400 20.20 -28.72 8.73
C ASP A 400 19.19 -27.59 8.47
N PRO A 401 19.00 -27.20 7.20
CA PRO A 401 18.04 -26.17 6.82
C PRO A 401 16.58 -26.59 7.06
N SER A 402 16.29 -27.89 7.12
CA SER A 402 14.93 -28.42 7.34
C SER A 402 14.42 -28.16 8.76
N LEU A 403 15.32 -27.84 9.71
CA LEU A 403 14.97 -27.52 11.09
C LEU A 403 14.05 -26.29 11.16
N LEU A 404 14.24 -25.34 10.25
CA LEU A 404 13.41 -24.13 10.13
C LEU A 404 11.94 -24.47 9.86
N GLN A 405 11.65 -25.55 9.12
CA GLN A 405 10.29 -25.96 8.78
C GLN A 405 9.70 -26.89 9.85
N ARG A 406 10.47 -27.88 10.30
CA ARG A 406 10.00 -28.89 11.26
C ARG A 406 9.74 -28.34 12.65
N LYS A 407 10.56 -27.39 13.11
CA LYS A 407 10.54 -26.86 14.48
C LYS A 407 10.55 -25.34 14.52
N HIS A 408 9.79 -24.70 13.63
CA HIS A 408 9.76 -23.24 13.50
C HIS A 408 9.37 -22.51 14.80
N LYS A 409 8.58 -23.12 15.69
CA LYS A 409 8.20 -22.54 17.01
C LYS A 409 9.22 -22.77 18.12
N SER A 410 10.28 -23.57 17.92
CA SER A 410 11.19 -23.96 19.00
C SER A 410 12.65 -23.81 18.59
N GLU A 411 13.26 -24.88 18.09
CA GLU A 411 14.70 -24.94 17.76
C GLU A 411 15.02 -24.29 16.40
N GLY A 412 14.01 -24.07 15.55
CA GLY A 412 14.14 -23.46 14.23
C GLY A 412 14.10 -21.93 14.24
N TYR A 413 14.51 -21.26 15.31
CA TYR A 413 14.63 -19.79 15.32
C TYR A 413 15.78 -19.34 14.42
N LEU A 414 15.71 -18.11 13.91
CA LEU A 414 16.77 -17.54 13.05
C LEU A 414 17.81 -16.77 13.87
N ALA A 415 17.34 -15.87 14.73
CA ALA A 415 18.21 -15.00 15.50
C ALA A 415 17.57 -14.58 16.82
N ILE A 416 18.41 -14.26 17.80
CA ILE A 416 18.01 -13.69 19.08
C ILE A 416 18.57 -12.27 19.15
N ALA A 417 17.69 -11.30 19.42
CA ALA A 417 18.07 -9.90 19.51
C ALA A 417 17.48 -9.25 20.76
N GLN A 418 18.15 -8.23 21.27
CA GLN A 418 17.74 -7.53 22.48
C GLN A 418 17.55 -6.03 22.23
N PRO A 419 16.30 -5.53 22.25
CA PRO A 419 16.00 -4.10 22.18
C PRO A 419 16.46 -3.32 23.41
N LYS A 420 16.57 -2.00 23.27
CA LYS A 420 16.78 -1.10 24.41
C LYS A 420 15.48 -0.94 25.20
N GLN A 421 15.60 -0.67 26.49
CA GLN A 421 14.46 -0.60 27.42
C GLN A 421 13.32 0.31 26.95
N PHE A 422 13.66 1.51 26.49
CA PHE A 422 12.70 2.51 26.05
C PHE A 422 12.10 2.24 24.66
N GLU A 423 12.69 1.31 23.90
CA GLU A 423 12.22 0.96 22.55
C GLU A 423 11.20 -0.18 22.55
N VAL A 424 11.08 -0.92 23.66
CA VAL A 424 10.18 -2.08 23.76
C VAL A 424 8.72 -1.72 23.49
N GLY A 425 8.23 -0.60 24.03
CA GLY A 425 6.87 -0.13 23.74
C GLY A 425 6.67 0.24 22.27
N GLU A 426 7.67 0.84 21.60
CA GLU A 426 7.62 1.10 20.14
C GLU A 426 7.50 -0.19 19.35
N ILE A 427 8.25 -1.21 19.77
CA ILE A 427 8.28 -2.49 19.09
C ILE A 427 6.95 -3.23 19.27
N GLN A 428 6.40 -3.29 20.49
CA GLN A 428 5.12 -3.95 20.75
C GLN A 428 3.97 -3.32 19.96
N GLU A 429 3.85 -1.98 19.99
CA GLU A 429 2.76 -1.28 19.31
C GLU A 429 2.89 -1.30 17.77
N GLY A 430 4.11 -1.48 17.26
CA GLY A 430 4.39 -1.56 15.82
C GLY A 430 4.19 -2.96 15.23
N LEU A 431 4.02 -3.98 16.07
CA LEU A 431 3.81 -5.37 15.68
C LEU A 431 2.36 -5.79 15.92
N LEU A 432 1.94 -6.86 15.25
CA LEU A 432 0.62 -7.46 15.44
C LEU A 432 0.70 -8.48 16.58
N SER A 433 -0.28 -8.48 17.47
CA SER A 433 -0.47 -9.59 18.42
C SER A 433 -0.89 -10.87 17.70
N LYS A 434 -0.76 -12.03 18.36
CA LYS A 434 -1.20 -13.32 17.82
C LYS A 434 -2.65 -13.30 17.34
N ASP A 435 -3.56 -12.78 18.15
CA ASP A 435 -4.99 -12.77 17.83
C ASP A 435 -5.29 -11.89 16.61
N GLU A 436 -4.72 -10.69 16.57
CA GLU A 436 -4.82 -9.78 15.42
C GLU A 436 -4.25 -10.42 14.13
N TYR A 437 -3.12 -11.11 14.26
CA TYR A 437 -2.47 -11.81 13.15
C TYR A 437 -3.34 -12.94 12.59
N MET A 438 -3.89 -13.80 13.47
CA MET A 438 -4.76 -14.91 13.08
C MET A 438 -6.03 -14.40 12.41
N GLN A 439 -6.65 -13.34 12.93
CA GLN A 439 -7.83 -12.71 12.32
C GLN A 439 -7.50 -12.16 10.93
N LEU A 440 -6.41 -11.41 10.77
CA LEU A 440 -5.99 -10.85 9.49
C LEU A 440 -5.72 -11.94 8.45
N ARG A 441 -5.10 -13.05 8.85
CA ARG A 441 -4.82 -14.16 7.93
C ARG A 441 -6.07 -14.96 7.59
N HIS A 442 -6.97 -15.18 8.54
CA HIS A 442 -8.25 -15.82 8.28
C HIS A 442 -9.07 -15.06 7.24
N ILE A 443 -9.19 -13.74 7.40
CA ILE A 443 -9.88 -12.86 6.44
C ILE A 443 -9.22 -12.97 5.06
N ARG A 444 -7.88 -12.88 4.98
CA ARG A 444 -7.17 -12.97 3.70
C ARG A 444 -7.29 -14.33 3.03
N THR A 445 -7.29 -15.42 3.79
CA THR A 445 -7.49 -16.78 3.25
C THR A 445 -8.93 -16.97 2.77
N GLN A 446 -9.93 -16.44 3.48
CA GLN A 446 -11.33 -16.45 3.02
C GLN A 446 -11.49 -15.64 1.72
N MET A 447 -10.95 -14.42 1.66
CA MET A 447 -10.99 -13.61 0.43
C MET A 447 -10.29 -14.30 -0.76
N ALA A 448 -9.21 -15.05 -0.52
CA ALA A 448 -8.54 -15.82 -1.54
C ALA A 448 -9.38 -17.02 -2.03
N LYS A 449 -10.08 -17.71 -1.12
CA LYS A 449 -11.00 -18.81 -1.45
C LYS A 449 -12.22 -18.32 -2.23
N ASP A 450 -12.86 -17.24 -1.78
CA ASP A 450 -14.00 -16.63 -2.47
C ASP A 450 -13.62 -16.15 -3.88
N SER A 451 -12.37 -15.74 -4.08
CA SER A 451 -11.84 -15.36 -5.39
C SER A 451 -11.55 -16.57 -6.29
N ALA A 452 -11.12 -17.70 -5.72
CA ALA A 452 -10.90 -18.95 -6.45
C ALA A 452 -12.22 -19.62 -6.85
N GLU A 453 -13.21 -19.68 -5.95
CA GLU A 453 -14.54 -20.24 -6.24
C GLU A 453 -15.29 -19.45 -7.32
N LYS A 454 -15.12 -18.11 -7.35
CA LYS A 454 -15.66 -17.26 -8.44
C LYS A 454 -14.95 -17.51 -9.78
N GLN A 455 -13.67 -17.88 -9.78
CA GLN A 455 -12.96 -18.24 -11.00
C GLN A 455 -13.37 -19.63 -11.52
N ASP A 456 -13.57 -20.60 -10.63
CA ASP A 456 -14.00 -21.95 -11.03
C ASP A 456 -15.45 -21.97 -11.52
N ALA A 457 -16.37 -21.23 -10.86
CA ALA A 457 -17.75 -21.08 -11.34
C ALA A 457 -17.82 -20.41 -12.73
N SER A 458 -16.88 -19.52 -13.06
CA SER A 458 -16.79 -18.87 -14.38
C SER A 458 -16.23 -19.78 -15.48
N LYS A 459 -15.39 -20.77 -15.12
CA LYS A 459 -14.88 -21.78 -16.06
C LYS A 459 -15.90 -22.87 -16.35
N GLU A 460 -16.70 -23.26 -15.34
CA GLU A 460 -17.74 -24.27 -15.48
C GLU A 460 -18.91 -23.78 -16.35
N THR A 461 -19.26 -22.49 -16.25
CA THR A 461 -20.23 -21.85 -17.15
C THR A 461 -19.71 -21.62 -18.57
N ALA A 462 -18.40 -21.46 -18.76
CA ALA A 462 -17.79 -21.39 -20.09
C ALA A 462 -17.77 -22.76 -20.78
N ALA A 463 -17.46 -23.84 -20.05
CA ALA A 463 -17.45 -25.20 -20.58
C ALA A 463 -18.86 -25.67 -21.03
N ASN A 464 -19.91 -25.38 -20.24
CA ASN A 464 -21.28 -25.73 -20.61
C ASN A 464 -21.80 -24.95 -21.84
N LYS A 465 -21.32 -23.73 -22.09
CA LYS A 465 -21.65 -22.97 -23.31
C LYS A 465 -20.99 -23.54 -24.56
N GLU A 466 -19.79 -24.11 -24.42
CA GLU A 466 -19.05 -24.71 -25.53
C GLU A 466 -19.63 -26.07 -25.94
N SER A 467 -20.16 -26.85 -24.99
CA SER A 467 -20.89 -28.09 -25.26
C SER A 467 -22.25 -27.85 -25.93
N ALA A 468 -23.01 -26.84 -25.51
CA ALA A 468 -24.31 -26.51 -26.11
C ALA A 468 -24.19 -26.00 -27.56
N ASN A 469 -23.11 -25.31 -27.91
CA ASN A 469 -22.88 -24.84 -29.29
C ASN A 469 -22.42 -25.96 -30.25
N LYS A 470 -21.95 -27.10 -29.74
CA LYS A 470 -21.60 -28.26 -30.57
C LYS A 470 -22.82 -29.09 -30.98
N GLU A 471 -23.82 -29.20 -30.12
CA GLU A 471 -25.07 -29.92 -30.46
C GLU A 471 -25.92 -29.18 -31.50
N VAL A 472 -25.90 -27.84 -31.51
CA VAL A 472 -26.64 -27.04 -32.51
C VAL A 472 -25.97 -27.06 -33.90
N ALA A 473 -24.65 -27.28 -33.97
CA ALA A 473 -23.91 -27.29 -35.23
C ALA A 473 -24.07 -28.62 -36.01
N ASP A 474 -24.36 -29.74 -35.34
CA ASP A 474 -24.53 -31.04 -36.00
C ASP A 474 -25.93 -31.21 -36.62
N ASP A 475 -26.95 -30.55 -36.06
CA ASP A 475 -28.34 -30.64 -36.56
C ASP A 475 -28.57 -29.80 -37.83
N THR A 476 -27.64 -28.91 -38.18
CA THR A 476 -27.74 -28.08 -39.40
C THR A 476 -27.09 -28.74 -40.63
N ARG A 477 -26.38 -29.87 -40.46
CA ARG A 477 -25.66 -30.56 -41.55
C ARG A 477 -26.39 -31.79 -42.12
N ALA A 478 -27.48 -32.23 -41.49
CA ALA A 478 -28.30 -33.35 -41.98
C ALA A 478 -29.44 -32.94 -42.93
N GLY A 479 -29.56 -31.65 -43.28
CA GLY A 479 -30.68 -31.09 -44.03
C GLY A 479 -30.35 -30.40 -45.37
N GLN A 480 -29.24 -30.75 -46.02
CA GLN A 480 -28.93 -30.30 -47.40
C GLN A 480 -28.53 -31.46 -48.29
#